data_AF-A0A7W0MGY9-F1
#
_entry.id   AF-A0A7W0MGY9-F1
#
_cell.length_a   1.000
_cell.length_b   1.000
_cell.length_c   1.000
_cell.angle_alpha   90.00
_cell.angle_beta   90.00
_cell.angle_gamma   90.00
#
_symmetry.space_group_name_H-M   'P 1'
#
loop_
_entity.id
_entity.type
_entity.pdbx_description
1 polymer ?
#
loop_
_entity_poly.entity_id
_entity_poly.type
_entity_poly.pdbx_seq_one_letter_code
_entity_poly.pdbx_strand_id
1 'polypeptide(L)' 'PLGKAYGHGGFFPGYLTWVRWYPQQQIAVALQINTSDDALIARPIREVLNELATALSR' A
#
# COMPACT_ATOMS: atom_id res chain seq x y z
N PRO A 1 0.56 -6.47 -13.91
CA PRO A 1 1.23 -6.25 -12.60
C PRO A 1 2.54 -5.47 -12.79
N LEU A 2 2.81 -4.46 -11.97
CA LEU A 2 3.94 -3.50 -12.12
C LEU A 2 5.36 -4.11 -12.00
N GLY A 3 5.47 -5.44 -11.92
CA GLY A 3 6.72 -6.16 -11.71
C GLY A 3 6.98 -6.48 -10.24
N LYS A 4 8.24 -6.81 -9.94
CA LYS A 4 8.69 -7.13 -8.57
C LYS A 4 8.66 -5.85 -7.73
N ALA A 5 7.93 -5.87 -6.62
CA ALA A 5 7.86 -4.77 -5.68
C ALA A 5 8.28 -5.23 -4.28
N TYR A 6 8.87 -4.33 -3.50
CA TYR A 6 9.34 -4.57 -2.14
C TYR A 6 8.52 -3.73 -1.18
N GLY A 7 8.20 -4.25 -0.01
CA GLY A 7 7.40 -3.49 0.94
C GLY A 7 7.26 -4.15 2.28
N HIS A 8 6.74 -3.39 3.24
CA HIS A 8 6.46 -3.84 4.58
C HIS A 8 5.19 -3.16 5.10
N GLY A 9 4.52 -3.83 6.04
CA GLY A 9 3.38 -3.30 6.77
C GLY A 9 3.75 -3.13 8.23
N GLY A 10 3.08 -2.21 8.92
CA GLY A 10 3.20 -1.99 10.34
C GLY A 10 1.82 -1.83 10.97
N PHE A 11 1.68 -2.34 12.18
CA PHE A 11 0.49 -2.19 13.01
C PHE A 11 0.85 -1.34 14.23
N PHE A 12 -0.04 -0.41 14.56
CA PHE A 12 -0.11 0.20 15.87
C PHE A 12 -1.57 0.41 16.26
N PRO A 13 -1.97 0.35 17.54
CA PRO A 13 -3.37 0.47 17.91
C PRO A 13 -4.03 1.72 17.32
N GLY A 14 -5.12 1.51 16.57
CA GLY A 14 -5.84 2.56 15.85
C GLY A 14 -5.33 2.85 14.44
N TYR A 15 -4.29 2.18 13.95
CA TYR A 15 -3.73 2.44 12.63
C TYR A 15 -3.02 1.25 11.98
N LEU A 16 -3.04 1.25 10.65
CA LEU A 16 -2.29 0.33 9.80
C LEU A 16 -1.46 1.14 8.81
N THR A 17 -0.17 0.86 8.72
CA THR A 17 0.74 1.48 7.76
C THR A 17 1.25 0.44 6.78
N TRP A 18 1.33 0.79 5.50
CA TRP A 18 1.94 -0.02 4.47
C TRP A 18 2.80 0.83 3.55
N VAL A 19 4.00 0.37 3.26
CA VAL A 19 4.91 1.00 2.32
C VAL A 19 5.33 0.02 1.23
N ARG A 20 5.45 0.50 -0.01
CA ARG A 20 5.82 -0.34 -1.14
C ARG A 20 6.62 0.44 -2.18
N TRP A 21 7.79 -0.08 -2.53
CA TRP A 21 8.69 0.40 -3.57
C TRP A 21 8.51 -0.41 -4.85
N TYR A 22 8.36 0.29 -5.97
CA TYR A 22 8.16 -0.24 -7.32
C TYR A 22 9.36 0.16 -8.20
N PRO A 23 10.39 -0.70 -8.31
CA PRO A 23 11.64 -0.37 -9.01
C PRO A 23 11.47 -0.04 -10.49
N GLN A 24 10.57 -0.71 -11.20
CA GLN A 24 10.38 -0.49 -12.64
C GLN A 24 9.85 0.92 -12.93
N GLN A 25 9.02 1.46 -12.05
CA GLN A 25 8.41 2.78 -12.18
C GLN A 25 9.15 3.85 -11.38
N GLN A 26 10.16 3.45 -10.60
CA GLN A 26 10.93 4.34 -9.71
C GLN A 26 10.03 5.11 -8.72
N ILE A 27 8.96 4.49 -8.22
CA ILE A 27 8.04 5.11 -7.27
C ILE A 27 7.89 4.32 -5.96
N ALA A 28 7.75 5.06 -4.86
CA ALA A 28 7.35 4.53 -3.56
C ALA A 28 5.94 5.00 -3.23
N VAL A 29 5.10 4.10 -2.72
CA VAL A 29 3.76 4.43 -2.21
C VAL A 29 3.72 4.08 -0.72
N ALA A 30 3.22 5.02 0.08
CA ALA A 30 2.89 4.82 1.49
C ALA A 30 1.38 5.00 1.67
N LEU A 31 0.75 4.05 2.37
CA LEU A 31 -0.65 4.11 2.77
C LEU A 31 -0.71 4.03 4.30
N GLN A 32 -1.44 4.95 4.91
CA GLN A 32 -1.74 4.91 6.33
C GLN A 32 -3.26 5.00 6.52
N ILE A 33 -3.78 4.05 7.30
CA ILE A 33 -5.20 3.93 7.60
C ILE A 33 -5.36 4.24 9.08
N ASN A 34 -6.31 5.10 9.42
CA ASN A 34 -6.63 5.54 10.79
C ASN A 34 -7.59 4.59 11.53
N THR A 35 -7.49 3.29 11.23
CA THR A 35 -8.08 2.22 12.03
C THR A 35 -7.18 1.00 11.95
N SER A 36 -7.19 0.20 13.01
CA SER A 36 -6.61 -1.14 13.03
C SER A 36 -7.67 -2.24 13.15
N ASP A 37 -8.93 -1.90 12.92
CA ASP A 37 -10.03 -2.84 12.79
C ASP A 37 -10.12 -3.33 11.35
N ASP A 38 -9.64 -4.56 11.11
CA ASP A 38 -9.62 -5.19 9.79
C ASP A 38 -11.03 -5.37 9.20
N ALA A 39 -12.09 -5.43 10.03
CA ALA A 39 -13.46 -5.58 9.55
C ALA A 39 -13.97 -4.32 8.82
N LEU A 40 -13.36 -3.16 9.08
CA LEU A 40 -13.67 -1.91 8.39
C LEU A 40 -12.90 -1.75 7.06
N ILE A 41 -11.94 -2.64 6.78
CA ILE A 41 -11.11 -2.58 5.59
C ILE A 41 -11.79 -3.35 4.45
N ALA A 42 -12.55 -2.61 3.63
CA ALA A 42 -13.37 -3.19 2.56
C ALA A 42 -12.58 -3.82 1.40
N ARG A 43 -11.27 -3.51 1.28
CA ARG A 43 -10.45 -3.91 0.13
C ARG A 43 -9.07 -4.39 0.57
N PRO A 44 -8.47 -5.40 -0.11
CA PRO A 44 -7.10 -5.79 0.15
C PRO A 44 -6.12 -4.61 -0.04
N ILE A 45 -5.36 -4.27 1.01
CA ILE A 45 -4.46 -3.11 1.00
C ILE A 45 -3.45 -3.17 -0.16
N ARG A 46 -2.99 -4.37 -0.53
CA ARG A 46 -2.05 -4.57 -1.64
C ARG A 46 -2.63 -4.13 -2.99
N GLU A 47 -3.93 -4.30 -3.21
CA GLU A 47 -4.60 -3.87 -4.45
C GLU A 47 -4.63 -2.34 -4.53
N VAL A 48 -5.01 -1.69 -3.43
CA VAL A 48 -5.02 -0.22 -3.34
C VAL A 48 -3.63 0.37 -3.61
N LEU A 49 -2.57 -0.21 -3.03
CA LEU A 49 -1.19 0.23 -3.30
C LEU A 49 -0.81 0.08 -4.78
N ASN A 50 -1.21 -1.01 -5.44
CA ASN A 50 -0.91 -1.23 -6.85
C ASN A 50 -1.69 -0.27 -7.76
N GLU A 51 -2.93 0.05 -7.41
CA GLU A 51 -3.75 1.04 -8.12
C GLU A 51 -3.15 2.43 -8.02
N LEU A 52 -2.77 2.86 -6.80
CA LEU A 52 -2.09 4.13 -6.58
C LEU A 52 -0.78 4.21 -7.35
N ALA A 53 0.03 3.15 -7.30
CA ALA A 53 1.27 3.08 -8.06
C ALA A 53 1.01 3.17 -9.58
N THR A 54 -0.02 2.49 -10.09
CA THR A 54 -0.39 2.53 -11.51
C THR A 54 -0.87 3.93 -11.93
N ALA A 55 -1.62 4.61 -11.07
CA ALA A 55 -2.10 5.97 -11.31
C ALA A 55 -0.95 7.00 -11.34
N LEU A 56 0.08 6.81 -10.51
CA LEU A 56 1.26 7.68 -10.42
C LEU A 56 2.32 7.41 -11.49
N SER A 57 2.27 6.27 -12.17
CA SER A 57 3.26 5.86 -13.18
C SER A 57 2.89 6.25 -14.61
N ARG A 58 1.87 7.09 -14.80
CA ARG A 58 1.44 7.65 -16.09
C ARG A 58 2.07 9.02 -16.29
#